data_AF-S9UFQ4-F1
#
_entry.id   AF-S9UFQ4-F1
#
_cell.length_a   1.000
_cell.length_b   1.000
_cell.length_c   1.000
_cell.angle_alpha   90.00
_cell.angle_beta   90.00
_cell.angle_gamma   90.00
#
_symmetry.space_group_name_H-M   'P 1'
#
loop_
_entity.id
_entity.type
_entity.pdbx_description
1 polymer ?
#
loop_
_entity_poly.entity_id
_entity_poly.type
_entity_poly.pdbx_seq_one_letter_code
_entity_poly.pdbx_strand_id
1 'polypeptide(L)'
;MPLETTAIDAEAEKLMVSAKKHLAKKLFRKPNYMAAGEEYENAAKMYTGVRRYFKAQEAWRLAAESFAQGGHDFPAARCMASLGLFTEEFGKDAAQTAAAGLTPVDTKLQASAAYEAAARHYQLDMKVDRQAEMLHKAAKLQQEVAKAESSGGGRGAPPTALTVVGQKAQKEYERLSAEALAALELTWEVDNAKPYKMPELFRAHITEGVRGGNIKAAVAAERRLLGIQPDGQYNDAKNVFRQLNQPSHAAKAGLEIVVLCLSTGDYVWARQEMDILGGVFGFCGSREEVAAAALMAAYGERDAEQLATAQKSYHEFNFLLPDIARMVRKLTVVGVGAAAPPAPGTVVGDSDVGHPANQKDAVKQPEVDPEEDMR
;
A
#
# COMPACT_ATOMS: atom_id res chain seq x y z
N MET A 1 25.79 31.86 -5.86
CA MET A 1 24.96 30.92 -5.08
C MET A 1 25.25 30.93 -3.57
N PRO A 2 26.48 30.88 -3.04
CA PRO A 2 26.69 30.79 -1.58
C PRO A 2 26.26 32.04 -0.78
N LEU A 3 26.25 33.24 -1.39
CA LEU A 3 25.82 34.46 -0.69
C LEU A 3 24.30 34.53 -0.48
N GLU A 4 23.52 33.99 -1.43
CA GLU A 4 22.06 34.02 -1.37
C GLU A 4 21.52 33.07 -0.29
N THR A 5 22.12 31.87 -0.17
CA THR A 5 21.74 30.91 0.88
C THR A 5 22.02 31.45 2.28
N THR A 6 23.11 32.21 2.46
CA THR A 6 23.41 32.83 3.77
C THR A 6 22.42 33.91 4.18
N ALA A 7 21.87 34.68 3.22
CA ALA A 7 20.86 35.68 3.50
C ALA A 7 19.53 35.04 3.91
N ILE A 8 19.10 33.99 3.19
CA ILE A 8 17.89 33.21 3.50
C ILE A 8 18.02 32.57 4.89
N ASP A 9 19.17 31.97 5.21
CA ASP A 9 19.43 31.40 6.54
C ASP A 9 19.29 32.47 7.64
N ALA A 10 19.89 33.64 7.46
CA ALA A 10 19.84 34.72 8.46
C ALA A 10 18.42 35.27 8.66
N GLU A 11 17.61 35.34 7.62
CA GLU A 11 16.21 35.76 7.71
C GLU A 11 15.35 34.70 8.42
N ALA A 12 15.55 33.42 8.09
CA ALA A 12 14.88 32.31 8.79
C ALA A 12 15.21 32.32 10.30
N GLU A 13 16.47 32.56 10.69
CA GLU A 13 16.84 32.68 12.11
C GLU A 13 16.13 33.84 12.81
N LYS A 14 15.93 34.98 12.14
CA LYS A 14 15.19 36.12 12.71
C LYS A 14 13.73 35.73 13.01
N LEU A 15 13.11 34.97 12.10
CA LEU A 15 11.76 34.43 12.31
C LEU A 15 11.73 33.45 13.49
N MET A 16 12.70 32.52 13.58
CA MET A 16 12.81 31.59 14.73
C MET A 16 12.93 32.33 16.07
N VAL A 17 13.71 33.42 16.12
CA VAL A 17 13.88 34.26 17.32
C VAL A 17 12.60 35.05 17.62
N SER A 18 11.94 35.59 16.60
CA SER A 18 10.66 36.28 16.75
C SER A 18 9.60 35.35 17.34
N ALA A 19 9.53 34.11 16.86
CA ALA A 19 8.54 33.14 17.30
C ALA A 19 8.71 32.83 18.79
N LYS A 20 9.96 32.66 19.24
CA LYS A 20 10.31 32.50 20.66
C LYS A 20 9.86 33.70 21.51
N LYS A 21 9.88 34.93 20.97
CA LYS A 21 9.38 36.12 21.69
C LYS A 21 7.87 36.10 21.86
N HIS A 22 7.11 35.57 20.90
CA HIS A 22 5.65 35.41 21.04
C HIS A 22 5.28 34.36 22.10
N LEU A 23 6.13 33.35 22.30
CA LEU A 23 5.95 32.31 23.33
C LEU A 23 6.39 32.76 24.74
N ALA A 24 7.19 33.82 24.85
CA ALA A 24 7.71 34.29 26.12
C ALA A 24 6.58 34.78 27.05
N LYS A 25 6.41 34.10 28.19
CA LYS A 25 5.47 34.51 29.24
C LYS A 25 5.93 35.84 29.84
N LYS A 26 5.05 36.85 29.80
CA LYS A 26 5.22 38.10 30.57
C LYS A 26 4.19 38.12 31.69
N LEU A 27 4.46 38.84 32.78
CA LEU A 27 3.66 38.86 34.02
C LEU A 27 2.14 39.06 33.79
N PHE A 28 1.74 39.63 32.65
CA PHE A 28 0.33 39.86 32.28
C PHE A 28 -0.05 39.44 30.85
N ARG A 29 0.81 38.72 30.11
CA ARG A 29 0.53 38.35 28.71
C ARG A 29 0.66 36.84 28.50
N LYS A 30 -0.43 36.22 28.04
CA LYS A 30 -0.44 34.82 27.60
C LYS A 30 0.42 34.65 26.33
N PRO A 31 1.11 33.51 26.16
CA PRO A 31 1.79 33.18 24.91
C PRO A 31 0.87 33.34 23.70
N ASN A 32 1.39 33.93 22.61
CA ASN A 32 0.67 34.02 21.34
C ASN A 32 1.10 32.86 20.43
N TYR A 33 0.49 31.70 20.66
CA TYR A 33 0.80 30.46 19.95
C TYR A 33 0.57 30.52 18.44
N MET A 34 -0.48 31.22 18.00
CA MET A 34 -0.78 31.38 16.57
C MET A 34 0.32 32.14 15.83
N ALA A 35 0.73 33.32 16.34
CA ALA A 35 1.79 34.11 15.71
C ALA A 35 3.16 33.39 15.76
N ALA A 36 3.46 32.69 16.86
CA ALA A 36 4.66 31.86 16.94
C ALA A 36 4.65 30.75 15.88
N GLY A 37 3.52 30.05 15.72
CA GLY A 37 3.34 29.01 14.72
C GLY A 37 3.57 29.51 13.29
N GLU A 38 3.01 30.66 12.92
CA GLU A 38 3.19 31.28 11.60
C GLU A 38 4.64 31.66 11.32
N GLU A 39 5.34 32.26 12.30
CA GLU A 39 6.75 32.63 12.15
C GLU A 39 7.66 31.40 12.04
N TYR A 40 7.42 30.35 12.83
CA TYR A 40 8.12 29.07 12.68
C TYR A 40 7.83 28.41 11.33
N GLU A 41 6.58 28.42 10.86
CA GLU A 41 6.20 27.85 9.56
C GLU A 41 6.94 28.58 8.42
N ASN A 42 7.02 29.90 8.48
CA ASN A 42 7.74 30.69 7.48
C ASN A 42 9.25 30.39 7.51
N ALA A 43 9.86 30.30 8.70
CA ALA A 43 11.25 29.86 8.83
C ALA A 43 11.46 28.45 8.23
N ALA A 44 10.54 27.53 8.50
CA ALA A 44 10.61 26.16 7.99
C ALA A 44 10.56 26.10 6.45
N LYS A 45 9.70 26.89 5.80
CA LYS A 45 9.66 27.02 4.34
C LYS A 45 10.97 27.55 3.77
N MET A 46 11.58 28.55 4.42
CA MET A 46 12.88 29.09 4.00
C MET A 46 13.98 28.04 4.12
N TYR A 47 14.12 27.38 5.27
CA TYR A 47 15.10 26.31 5.46
C TYR A 47 14.88 25.13 4.50
N THR A 48 13.63 24.82 4.17
CA THR A 48 13.28 23.80 3.16
C THR A 48 13.80 24.20 1.78
N GLY A 49 13.59 25.46 1.37
CA GLY A 49 14.05 25.99 0.09
C GLY A 49 15.56 25.94 -0.10
N VAL A 50 16.33 26.17 0.96
CA VAL A 50 17.81 26.07 0.96
C VAL A 50 18.33 24.71 1.45
N ARG A 51 17.44 23.71 1.62
CA ARG A 51 17.74 22.33 2.02
C ARG A 51 18.57 22.20 3.32
N ARG A 52 18.30 23.03 4.32
CA ARG A 52 18.88 22.90 5.66
C ARG A 52 18.10 21.88 6.49
N TYR A 53 18.39 20.59 6.27
CA TYR A 53 17.60 19.47 6.82
C TYR A 53 17.21 19.61 8.30
N PHE A 54 18.20 19.68 9.21
CA PHE A 54 17.92 19.71 10.64
C PHE A 54 17.17 20.98 11.08
N LYS A 55 17.50 22.13 10.50
CA LYS A 55 16.83 23.40 10.82
C LYS A 55 15.39 23.42 10.31
N ALA A 56 15.14 22.91 9.10
CA ALA A 56 13.80 22.77 8.55
C ALA A 56 12.97 21.82 9.42
N GLN A 57 13.53 20.68 9.82
CA GLN A 57 12.85 19.72 10.69
C GLN A 57 12.48 20.31 12.05
N GLU A 58 13.40 21.02 12.69
CA GLU A 58 13.14 21.72 13.96
C GLU A 58 12.04 22.77 13.79
N ALA A 59 12.15 23.63 12.78
CA ALA A 59 11.18 24.70 12.52
C ALA A 59 9.77 24.15 12.22
N TRP A 60 9.64 23.10 11.41
CA TRP A 60 8.34 22.47 11.14
C TRP A 60 7.71 21.87 12.41
N ARG A 61 8.51 21.23 13.28
CA ARG A 61 8.02 20.66 14.55
C ARG A 61 7.58 21.76 15.51
N LEU A 62 8.37 22.83 15.66
CA LEU A 62 8.02 23.96 16.52
C LEU A 62 6.79 24.71 16.02
N ALA A 63 6.61 24.83 14.70
CA ALA A 63 5.39 25.37 14.11
C ALA A 63 4.17 24.52 14.48
N ALA A 64 4.25 23.20 14.25
CA ALA A 64 3.17 22.27 14.59
C ALA A 64 2.83 22.29 16.08
N GLU A 65 3.84 22.23 16.95
CA GLU A 65 3.67 22.27 18.40
C GLU A 65 3.02 23.59 18.85
N SER A 66 3.47 24.73 18.31
CA SER A 66 2.90 26.03 18.62
C SER A 66 1.41 26.08 18.23
N PHE A 67 1.07 25.67 17.00
CA PHE A 67 -0.33 25.61 16.57
C PHE A 67 -1.18 24.68 17.46
N ALA A 68 -0.68 23.49 17.79
CA ALA A 68 -1.37 22.53 18.64
C ALA A 68 -1.60 23.10 20.07
N GLN A 69 -0.61 23.74 20.67
CA GLN A 69 -0.74 24.40 21.99
C GLN A 69 -1.76 25.56 21.96
N GLY A 70 -1.95 26.18 20.79
CA GLY A 70 -2.99 27.18 20.56
C GLY A 70 -4.40 26.60 20.30
N GLY A 71 -4.56 25.28 20.22
CA GLY A 71 -5.82 24.63 19.82
C GLY A 71 -6.13 24.75 18.33
N HIS A 72 -5.09 24.90 17.50
CA HIS A 72 -5.20 25.00 16.04
C HIS A 72 -4.69 23.71 15.38
N ASP A 73 -5.45 22.62 15.48
CA ASP A 73 -5.04 21.30 15.00
C ASP A 73 -4.84 21.23 13.49
N PHE A 74 -5.68 21.89 12.67
CA PHE A 74 -5.52 21.87 11.22
C PHE A 74 -4.17 22.45 10.73
N PRO A 75 -3.75 23.66 11.13
CA PRO A 75 -2.40 24.16 10.82
C PRO A 75 -1.27 23.25 11.36
N ALA A 76 -1.45 22.66 12.55
CA ALA A 76 -0.49 21.72 13.12
C ALA A 76 -0.32 20.47 12.24
N ALA A 77 -1.45 19.89 11.80
CA ALA A 77 -1.49 18.76 10.87
C ALA A 77 -0.76 19.08 9.57
N ARG A 78 -1.02 20.26 8.99
CA ARG A 78 -0.38 20.71 7.75
C ARG A 78 1.13 20.82 7.91
N CYS A 79 1.62 21.39 9.03
CA CYS A 79 3.06 21.50 9.30
C CYS A 79 3.73 20.13 9.37
N MET A 80 3.11 19.16 10.04
CA MET A 80 3.63 17.79 10.12
C MET A 80 3.58 17.06 8.77
N ALA A 81 2.54 17.29 7.96
CA ALA A 81 2.46 16.75 6.60
C ALA A 81 3.54 17.35 5.69
N SER A 82 3.81 18.65 5.80
CA SER A 82 4.90 19.32 5.08
C SER A 82 6.27 18.79 5.51
N LEU A 83 6.46 18.50 6.81
CA LEU A 83 7.66 17.83 7.29
C LEU A 83 7.83 16.44 6.67
N GLY A 84 6.77 15.62 6.67
CA GLY A 84 6.80 14.28 6.06
C GLY A 84 7.21 14.33 4.59
N LEU A 85 6.61 15.23 3.81
CA LEU A 85 6.95 15.45 2.41
C LEU A 85 8.40 15.91 2.21
N PHE A 86 8.84 16.89 3.00
CA PHE A 86 10.21 17.40 2.92
C PHE A 86 11.24 16.30 3.23
N THR A 87 11.02 15.52 4.30
CA THR A 87 11.92 14.44 4.68
C THR A 87 11.95 13.32 3.62
N GLU A 88 10.82 13.00 2.99
CA GLU A 88 10.75 12.05 1.88
C GLU A 88 11.56 12.53 0.67
N GLU A 89 11.37 13.79 0.25
CA GLU A 89 12.11 14.39 -0.87
C GLU A 89 13.61 14.49 -0.57
N PHE A 90 13.99 14.83 0.67
CA PHE A 90 15.38 14.87 1.09
C PHE A 90 16.05 13.49 0.99
N GLY A 91 15.34 12.43 1.39
CA GLY A 91 15.83 11.05 1.33
C GLY A 91 16.07 10.51 -0.08
N LYS A 92 15.54 11.17 -1.13
CA LYS A 92 15.80 10.83 -2.54
C LYS A 92 17.18 11.29 -3.01
N ASP A 93 17.78 12.28 -2.33
CA ASP A 93 19.12 12.78 -2.62
C ASP A 93 20.16 12.07 -1.74
N ALA A 94 20.79 11.03 -2.30
CA ALA A 94 21.74 10.21 -1.56
C ALA A 94 22.95 11.00 -1.03
N ALA A 95 23.43 12.00 -1.76
CA ALA A 95 24.58 12.80 -1.35
C ALA A 95 24.23 13.67 -0.14
N GLN A 96 23.06 14.32 -0.15
CA GLN A 96 22.60 15.13 0.98
C GLN A 96 22.22 14.29 2.19
N THR A 97 21.57 13.15 1.96
CA THR A 97 21.21 12.20 3.01
C THR A 97 22.46 11.70 3.74
N ALA A 98 23.49 11.30 2.99
CA ALA A 98 24.78 10.91 3.56
C ALA A 98 25.50 12.07 4.27
N ALA A 99 25.47 13.29 3.72
CA ALA A 99 26.04 14.46 4.36
C ALA A 99 25.38 14.82 5.69
N ALA A 100 24.10 14.49 5.86
CA ALA A 100 23.37 14.61 7.12
C ALA A 100 23.60 13.42 8.09
N GLY A 101 24.41 12.42 7.70
CA GLY A 101 24.65 11.22 8.51
C GLY A 101 23.44 10.30 8.63
N LEU A 102 22.54 10.33 7.65
CA LEU A 102 21.32 9.52 7.61
C LEU A 102 21.42 8.46 6.51
N THR A 103 20.65 7.39 6.67
CA THR A 103 20.38 6.43 5.61
C THR A 103 19.03 6.72 4.94
N PRO A 104 18.78 6.19 3.73
CA PRO A 104 17.45 6.26 3.11
C PRO A 104 16.35 5.62 3.99
N VAL A 105 16.70 4.62 4.79
CA VAL A 105 15.76 4.00 5.75
C VAL A 105 15.40 4.98 6.86
N ASP A 106 16.38 5.69 7.42
CA ASP A 106 16.14 6.68 8.47
C ASP A 106 15.21 7.79 8.00
N THR A 107 15.41 8.31 6.79
CA THR A 107 14.54 9.35 6.22
C THR A 107 13.12 8.85 6.04
N LYS A 108 12.92 7.61 5.57
CA LYS A 108 11.57 7.03 5.43
C LYS A 108 10.87 6.85 6.77
N LEU A 109 11.59 6.37 7.80
CA LEU A 109 11.04 6.23 9.15
C LEU A 109 10.65 7.59 9.74
N GLN A 110 11.49 8.61 9.56
CA GLN A 110 11.19 9.97 10.04
C GLN A 110 10.01 10.60 9.30
N ALA A 111 9.91 10.43 7.97
CA ALA A 111 8.78 10.91 7.18
C ALA A 111 7.48 10.19 7.57
N SER A 112 7.52 8.87 7.77
CA SER A 112 6.38 8.08 8.23
C SER A 112 5.85 8.58 9.59
N ALA A 113 6.75 8.82 10.56
CA ALA A 113 6.38 9.36 11.86
C ALA A 113 5.77 10.77 11.78
N ALA A 114 6.25 11.60 10.84
CA ALA A 114 5.69 12.93 10.62
C ALA A 114 4.29 12.87 10.01
N TYR A 115 4.06 12.01 9.02
CA TYR A 115 2.71 11.78 8.47
C TYR A 115 1.75 11.22 9.51
N GLU A 116 2.18 10.28 10.35
CA GLU A 116 1.35 9.76 11.44
C GLU A 116 0.97 10.86 12.45
N ALA A 117 1.90 11.75 12.78
CA ALA A 117 1.60 12.91 13.61
C ALA A 117 0.60 13.87 12.95
N ALA A 118 0.73 14.09 11.62
CA ALA A 118 -0.25 14.86 10.86
C ALA A 118 -1.65 14.22 10.92
N ALA A 119 -1.72 12.89 10.78
CA ALA A 119 -2.96 12.15 10.86
C ALA A 119 -3.68 12.36 12.21
N ARG A 120 -2.94 12.33 13.32
CA ARG A 120 -3.52 12.58 14.67
C ARG A 120 -4.13 13.97 14.78
N HIS A 121 -3.49 15.00 14.25
CA HIS A 121 -4.08 16.35 14.26
C HIS A 121 -5.27 16.49 13.31
N TYR A 122 -5.24 15.86 12.12
CA TYR A 122 -6.42 15.82 11.26
C TYR A 122 -7.60 15.10 11.91
N GLN A 123 -7.35 14.05 12.69
CA GLN A 123 -8.39 13.38 13.48
C GLN A 123 -9.02 14.33 14.51
N LEU A 124 -8.22 15.09 15.25
CA LEU A 124 -8.69 16.07 16.23
C LEU A 124 -9.53 17.19 15.60
N ASP A 125 -9.19 17.61 14.38
CA ASP A 125 -9.95 18.59 13.59
C ASP A 125 -11.14 17.97 12.82
N MET A 126 -11.44 16.68 13.04
CA MET A 126 -12.49 15.93 12.34
C MET A 126 -12.33 15.89 10.81
N LYS A 127 -11.10 16.01 10.30
CA LYS A 127 -10.72 15.86 8.88
C LYS A 127 -10.30 14.42 8.59
N VAL A 128 -11.24 13.50 8.76
CA VAL A 128 -11.03 12.04 8.69
C VAL A 128 -10.55 11.57 7.30
N ASP A 129 -10.90 12.29 6.23
CA ASP A 129 -10.38 12.06 4.87
C ASP A 129 -8.87 12.34 4.79
N ARG A 130 -8.42 13.46 5.36
CA ARG A 130 -7.01 13.84 5.44
C ARG A 130 -6.23 12.96 6.41
N GLN A 131 -6.86 12.55 7.52
CA GLN A 131 -6.28 11.56 8.43
C GLN A 131 -5.94 10.27 7.67
N ALA A 132 -6.91 9.70 6.94
CA ALA A 132 -6.70 8.50 6.16
C ALA A 132 -5.59 8.65 5.10
N GLU A 133 -5.58 9.79 4.38
CA GLU A 133 -4.53 10.10 3.40
C GLU A 133 -3.13 10.08 4.01
N MET A 134 -2.96 10.68 5.20
CA MET A 134 -1.68 10.73 5.88
C MET A 134 -1.26 9.36 6.43
N LEU A 135 -2.19 8.58 6.99
CA LEU A 135 -1.93 7.21 7.45
C LEU A 135 -1.49 6.30 6.30
N HIS A 136 -2.13 6.44 5.12
CA HIS A 136 -1.74 5.71 3.93
C HIS A 136 -0.30 6.05 3.48
N LYS A 137 0.05 7.34 3.43
CA LYS A 137 1.44 7.78 3.15
C LYS A 137 2.43 7.21 4.16
N ALA A 138 2.10 7.24 5.45
CA ALA A 138 2.94 6.68 6.51
C ALA A 138 3.14 5.17 6.36
N ALA A 139 2.06 4.42 6.06
CA ALA A 139 2.07 2.98 5.85
C ALA A 139 2.95 2.61 4.65
N LYS A 140 2.79 3.30 3.51
CA LYS A 140 3.58 3.06 2.30
C LYS A 140 5.08 3.15 2.57
N LEU A 141 5.53 4.17 3.32
CA LEU A 141 6.93 4.32 3.69
C LEU A 141 7.44 3.16 4.56
N GLN A 142 6.64 2.67 5.51
CA GLN A 142 6.98 1.49 6.32
C GLN A 142 7.09 0.23 5.46
N GLN A 143 6.21 0.06 4.48
CA GLN A 143 6.29 -1.05 3.53
C GLN A 143 7.59 -1.01 2.73
N GLU A 144 8.00 0.16 2.26
CA GLU A 144 9.26 0.33 1.54
C GLU A 144 10.49 0.03 2.42
N VAL A 145 10.45 0.38 3.71
CA VAL A 145 11.49 0.02 4.67
C VAL A 145 11.54 -1.50 4.85
N ALA A 146 10.40 -2.17 5.07
CA ALA A 146 10.35 -3.62 5.20
C ALA A 146 10.92 -4.33 3.96
N LYS A 147 10.57 -3.84 2.75
CA LYS A 147 11.11 -4.35 1.47
C LYS A 147 12.61 -4.14 1.36
N ALA A 148 13.12 -2.94 1.66
CA ALA A 148 14.55 -2.65 1.60
C ALA A 148 15.35 -3.60 2.51
N GLU A 149 14.89 -3.79 3.75
CA GLU A 149 15.51 -4.68 4.74
C GLU A 149 15.44 -6.17 4.34
N SER A 150 14.41 -6.59 3.60
CA SER A 150 14.33 -7.96 3.06
C SER A 150 15.26 -8.20 1.87
N SER A 151 15.56 -7.15 1.10
CA SER A 151 16.37 -7.23 -0.14
C SER A 151 17.88 -7.07 0.07
N GLY A 152 18.32 -6.70 1.28
CA GLY A 152 19.72 -6.48 1.64
C GLY A 152 20.61 -7.73 1.65
N GLY A 153 20.03 -8.93 1.50
CA GLY A 153 20.78 -10.15 1.22
C GLY A 153 21.31 -10.12 -0.21
N GLY A 154 22.61 -9.92 -0.39
CA GLY A 154 23.25 -9.84 -1.72
C GLY A 154 22.79 -10.97 -2.65
N ARG A 155 22.70 -10.66 -3.96
CA ARG A 155 22.29 -11.59 -5.04
C ARG A 155 22.95 -12.97 -4.83
N GLY A 156 22.17 -13.95 -4.35
CA GLY A 156 22.62 -15.32 -4.13
C GLY A 156 22.53 -15.82 -2.69
N ALA A 157 22.28 -14.94 -1.71
CA ALA A 157 21.94 -15.40 -0.37
C ALA A 157 20.48 -15.92 -0.37
N PRO A 158 20.20 -17.11 0.22
CA PRO A 158 18.83 -17.55 0.45
C PRO A 158 18.09 -16.48 1.25
N PRO A 159 16.76 -16.32 1.07
CA PRO A 159 15.97 -15.29 1.75
C PRO A 159 16.17 -15.40 3.27
N THR A 160 17.09 -14.61 3.81
CA THR A 160 17.34 -14.52 5.24
C THR A 160 16.14 -13.84 5.89
N ALA A 161 15.82 -14.26 7.11
CA ALA A 161 14.77 -13.65 7.90
C ALA A 161 14.92 -12.11 7.93
N LEU A 162 13.80 -11.38 7.89
CA LEU A 162 13.83 -9.91 7.99
C LEU A 162 14.65 -9.48 9.21
N THR A 163 15.41 -8.40 9.05
CA THR A 163 16.05 -7.71 10.16
C THR A 163 15.01 -7.26 11.18
N VAL A 164 15.42 -7.02 12.43
CA VAL A 164 14.52 -6.50 13.47
C VAL A 164 13.82 -5.21 13.03
N VAL A 165 14.53 -4.34 12.29
CA VAL A 165 13.98 -3.11 11.71
C VAL A 165 12.91 -3.44 10.68
N GLY A 166 13.20 -4.36 9.75
CA GLY A 166 12.24 -4.79 8.74
C GLY A 166 10.97 -5.40 9.34
N GLN A 167 11.10 -6.26 10.36
CA GLN A 167 9.96 -6.85 11.05
C GLN A 167 9.10 -5.79 11.76
N LYS A 168 9.75 -4.81 12.41
CA LYS A 168 9.05 -3.70 13.05
C LYS A 168 8.30 -2.85 12.02
N ALA A 169 8.95 -2.50 10.91
CA ALA A 169 8.35 -1.74 9.84
C ALA A 169 7.14 -2.46 9.23
N GLN A 170 7.22 -3.79 9.05
CA GLN A 170 6.10 -4.59 8.58
C GLN A 170 4.89 -4.53 9.53
N LYS A 171 5.11 -4.63 10.84
CA LYS A 171 4.04 -4.50 11.84
C LYS A 171 3.42 -3.09 11.85
N GLU A 172 4.25 -2.05 11.74
CA GLU A 172 3.76 -0.68 11.65
C GLU A 172 2.97 -0.43 10.36
N TYR A 173 3.40 -0.99 9.23
CA TYR A 173 2.64 -0.96 7.98
C TYR A 173 1.24 -1.55 8.15
N GLU A 174 1.13 -2.71 8.78
CA GLU A 174 -0.16 -3.38 9.04
C GLU A 174 -1.07 -2.54 9.94
N ARG A 175 -0.51 -1.98 11.03
CA ARG A 175 -1.25 -1.10 11.95
C ARG A 175 -1.75 0.16 11.24
N LEU A 176 -0.85 0.91 10.60
CA LEU A 176 -1.19 2.18 9.93
C LEU A 176 -2.18 1.97 8.80
N SER A 177 -2.06 0.86 8.07
CA SER A 177 -3.01 0.46 7.03
C SER A 177 -4.41 0.22 7.59
N ALA A 178 -4.52 -0.52 8.69
CA ALA A 178 -5.79 -0.80 9.34
C ALA A 178 -6.44 0.49 9.88
N GLU A 179 -5.65 1.39 10.47
CA GLU A 179 -6.11 2.71 10.92
C GLU A 179 -6.56 3.60 9.74
N ALA A 180 -5.84 3.57 8.61
CA ALA A 180 -6.23 4.31 7.41
C ALA A 180 -7.60 3.86 6.90
N LEU A 181 -7.84 2.54 6.80
CA LEU A 181 -9.14 1.99 6.40
C LEU A 181 -10.25 2.38 7.38
N ALA A 182 -9.98 2.33 8.69
CA ALA A 182 -10.96 2.74 9.70
C ALA A 182 -11.31 4.23 9.61
N ALA A 183 -10.33 5.10 9.35
CA ALA A 183 -10.58 6.54 9.14
C ALA A 183 -11.41 6.81 7.87
N LEU A 184 -11.21 6.02 6.81
CA LEU A 184 -12.01 6.07 5.59
C LEU A 184 -13.47 5.67 5.83
N GLU A 185 -13.68 4.58 6.57
CA GLU A 185 -15.02 4.13 6.97
C GLU A 185 -15.73 5.19 7.82
N LEU A 186 -15.02 5.81 8.77
CA LEU A 186 -15.57 6.88 9.59
C LEU A 186 -15.94 8.13 8.76
N THR A 187 -15.16 8.46 7.73
CA THR A 187 -15.48 9.57 6.80
C THR A 187 -16.85 9.37 6.16
N TRP A 188 -17.13 8.15 5.72
CA TRP A 188 -18.42 7.81 5.16
C TRP A 188 -19.56 7.93 6.19
N GLU A 189 -19.35 7.48 7.43
CA GLU A 189 -20.34 7.58 8.50
C GLU A 189 -20.65 9.02 8.91
N VAL A 190 -19.64 9.89 8.95
CA VAL A 190 -19.78 11.28 9.40
C VAL A 190 -20.42 12.16 8.33
N ASP A 191 -19.97 12.06 7.09
CA ASP A 191 -20.41 12.98 6.03
C ASP A 191 -21.81 12.61 5.48
N ASN A 192 -22.31 11.41 5.79
CA ASN A 192 -23.54 10.84 5.24
C ASN A 192 -23.59 10.92 3.70
N ALA A 193 -22.41 11.07 3.08
CA ALA A 193 -22.23 11.26 1.66
C ALA A 193 -22.03 9.90 1.00
N LYS A 194 -22.37 9.82 -0.28
CA LYS A 194 -22.10 8.61 -1.06
C LYS A 194 -20.58 8.35 -1.08
N PRO A 195 -20.13 7.09 -0.89
CA PRO A 195 -18.72 6.75 -0.71
C PRO A 195 -17.92 6.74 -2.03
N TYR A 196 -18.02 7.79 -2.84
CA TYR A 196 -17.46 7.82 -4.21
C TYR A 196 -15.94 7.62 -4.27
N LYS A 197 -15.20 8.06 -3.24
CA LYS A 197 -13.74 7.90 -3.16
C LYS A 197 -13.29 6.58 -2.55
N MET A 198 -14.19 5.87 -1.86
CA MET A 198 -13.85 4.65 -1.13
C MET A 198 -13.32 3.55 -2.05
N PRO A 199 -13.95 3.24 -3.21
CA PRO A 199 -13.43 2.22 -4.10
C PRO A 199 -11.99 2.50 -4.51
N GLU A 200 -11.64 3.73 -4.90
CA GLU A 200 -10.28 4.07 -5.32
C GLU A 200 -9.27 3.86 -4.19
N LEU A 201 -9.60 4.29 -2.97
CA LEU A 201 -8.71 4.21 -1.81
C LEU A 201 -8.52 2.76 -1.33
N PHE A 202 -9.59 1.97 -1.30
CA PHE A 202 -9.49 0.53 -1.04
C PHE A 202 -8.66 -0.17 -2.12
N ARG A 203 -8.88 0.13 -3.40
CA ARG A 203 -8.14 -0.46 -4.52
C ARG A 203 -6.64 -0.17 -4.45
N ALA A 204 -6.27 1.05 -4.05
CA ALA A 204 -4.87 1.40 -3.79
C ALA A 204 -4.29 0.51 -2.66
N HIS A 205 -5.01 0.40 -1.54
CA HIS A 205 -4.60 -0.43 -0.41
C HIS A 205 -4.48 -1.92 -0.76
N ILE A 206 -5.45 -2.48 -1.48
CA ILE A 206 -5.45 -3.87 -1.96
C ILE A 206 -4.25 -4.13 -2.87
N THR A 207 -4.01 -3.23 -3.84
CA THR A 207 -2.86 -3.33 -4.76
C THR A 207 -1.54 -3.34 -4.01
N GLU A 208 -1.40 -2.48 -2.99
CA GLU A 208 -0.21 -2.46 -2.15
C GLU A 208 -0.06 -3.71 -1.30
N GLY A 209 -1.15 -4.23 -0.71
CA GLY A 209 -1.16 -5.49 0.04
C GLY A 209 -0.70 -6.66 -0.82
N VAL A 210 -1.24 -6.77 -2.05
CA VAL A 210 -0.84 -7.79 -3.04
C VAL A 210 0.64 -7.68 -3.40
N ARG A 211 1.12 -6.47 -3.73
CA ARG A 211 2.55 -6.24 -4.06
C ARG A 211 3.49 -6.42 -2.88
N GLY A 212 2.99 -6.27 -1.65
CA GLY A 212 3.72 -6.53 -0.41
C GLY A 212 3.69 -8.00 0.02
N GLY A 213 2.96 -8.86 -0.68
CA GLY A 213 2.74 -10.26 -0.27
C GLY A 213 1.79 -10.42 0.92
N ASN A 214 1.17 -9.34 1.40
CA ASN A 214 0.18 -9.40 2.47
C ASN A 214 -1.21 -9.67 1.91
N ILE A 215 -1.41 -10.90 1.42
CA ILE A 215 -2.67 -11.33 0.79
C ILE A 215 -3.83 -11.30 1.78
N LYS A 216 -3.59 -11.58 3.06
CA LYS A 216 -4.62 -11.52 4.11
C LYS A 216 -5.17 -10.11 4.31
N ALA A 217 -4.31 -9.10 4.37
CA ALA A 217 -4.75 -7.71 4.45
C ALA A 217 -5.53 -7.28 3.19
N ALA A 218 -5.08 -7.70 1.99
CA ALA A 218 -5.78 -7.43 0.75
C ALA A 218 -7.20 -8.04 0.72
N VAL A 219 -7.35 -9.30 1.14
CA VAL A 219 -8.67 -9.95 1.26
C VAL A 219 -9.53 -9.25 2.31
N ALA A 220 -8.98 -8.90 3.47
CA ALA A 220 -9.72 -8.18 4.51
C ALA A 220 -10.24 -6.81 4.02
N ALA A 221 -9.47 -6.13 3.18
CA ALA A 221 -9.86 -4.86 2.57
C ALA A 221 -10.98 -5.06 1.52
N GLU A 222 -10.87 -6.05 0.62
CA GLU A 222 -11.95 -6.40 -0.33
C GLU A 222 -13.24 -6.80 0.42
N ARG A 223 -13.13 -7.58 1.50
CA ARG A 223 -14.25 -7.96 2.36
C ARG A 223 -14.98 -6.73 2.91
N ARG A 224 -14.23 -5.78 3.49
CA ARG A 224 -14.80 -4.53 4.01
C ARG A 224 -15.46 -3.70 2.92
N LEU A 225 -14.84 -3.62 1.73
CA LEU A 225 -15.41 -2.93 0.56
C LEU A 225 -16.75 -3.55 0.13
N LEU A 226 -16.89 -4.87 0.25
CA LEU A 226 -18.12 -5.63 0.04
C LEU A 226 -19.09 -5.58 1.23
N GLY A 227 -18.76 -4.92 2.35
CA GLY A 227 -19.61 -4.90 3.55
C GLY A 227 -19.61 -6.22 4.32
N ILE A 228 -18.61 -7.08 4.14
CA ILE A 228 -18.39 -8.30 4.90
C ILE A 228 -17.56 -7.96 6.15
N GLN A 229 -18.12 -8.23 7.32
CA GLN A 229 -17.50 -7.96 8.62
C GLN A 229 -16.42 -9.00 8.98
N PRO A 230 -15.56 -8.72 9.98
CA PRO A 230 -14.51 -9.65 10.41
C PRO A 230 -15.03 -11.03 10.86
N ASP A 231 -16.26 -11.09 11.35
CA ASP A 231 -16.94 -12.32 11.78
C ASP A 231 -17.57 -13.14 10.62
N GLY A 232 -17.49 -12.63 9.38
CA GLY A 232 -18.13 -13.26 8.22
C GLY A 232 -19.52 -12.74 7.90
N GLN A 233 -20.11 -11.88 8.72
CA GLN A 233 -21.45 -11.37 8.46
C GLN A 233 -21.46 -10.33 7.35
N TYR A 234 -22.36 -10.52 6.39
CA TYR A 234 -22.61 -9.57 5.31
C TYR A 234 -23.60 -8.49 5.74
N ASN A 235 -23.30 -7.22 5.43
CA ASN A 235 -24.17 -6.08 5.71
C ASN A 235 -24.30 -5.15 4.48
N ASP A 236 -25.48 -5.14 3.87
CA ASP A 236 -25.84 -4.28 2.74
C ASP A 236 -25.59 -2.78 3.00
N ALA A 237 -25.82 -2.32 4.23
CA ALA A 237 -25.61 -0.93 4.60
C ALA A 237 -24.13 -0.55 4.65
N LYS A 238 -23.22 -1.53 4.73
CA LYS A 238 -21.76 -1.35 4.73
C LYS A 238 -21.11 -1.70 3.37
N ASN A 239 -21.86 -2.27 2.42
CA ASN A 239 -21.35 -2.58 1.09
C ASN A 239 -21.23 -1.32 0.22
N VAL A 240 -20.00 -0.87 -0.01
CA VAL A 240 -19.70 0.37 -0.76
C VAL A 240 -20.29 0.32 -2.18
N PHE A 241 -20.13 -0.80 -2.88
CA PHE A 241 -20.63 -0.95 -4.24
C PHE A 241 -22.16 -0.97 -4.30
N ARG A 242 -22.83 -1.50 -3.28
CA ARG A 242 -24.30 -1.43 -3.19
C ARG A 242 -24.78 0.00 -3.01
N GLN A 243 -24.12 0.78 -2.16
CA GLN A 243 -24.45 2.21 -1.97
C GLN A 243 -24.25 3.05 -3.24
N LEU A 244 -23.30 2.64 -4.08
CA LEU A 244 -23.03 3.27 -5.38
C LEU A 244 -23.83 2.65 -6.54
N ASN A 245 -24.64 1.62 -6.29
CA ASN A 245 -25.37 0.83 -7.29
C ASN A 245 -24.46 0.26 -8.40
N GLN A 246 -23.37 -0.39 -8.00
CA GLN A 246 -22.30 -0.91 -8.86
C GLN A 246 -22.15 -2.44 -8.74
N PRO A 247 -23.16 -3.25 -9.12
CA PRO A 247 -23.13 -4.70 -8.91
C PRO A 247 -21.97 -5.41 -9.63
N SER A 248 -21.59 -4.97 -10.84
CA SER A 248 -20.46 -5.57 -11.56
C SER A 248 -19.12 -5.37 -10.84
N HIS A 249 -18.93 -4.24 -10.13
CA HIS A 249 -17.71 -4.02 -9.35
C HIS A 249 -17.68 -4.90 -8.08
N ALA A 250 -18.84 -5.12 -7.45
CA ALA A 250 -18.96 -6.07 -6.35
C ALA A 250 -18.66 -7.52 -6.80
N ALA A 251 -19.18 -7.91 -7.97
CA ALA A 251 -18.92 -9.22 -8.56
C ALA A 251 -17.41 -9.48 -8.76
N LYS A 252 -16.70 -8.50 -9.33
CA LYS A 252 -15.25 -8.56 -9.54
C LYS A 252 -14.47 -8.66 -8.23
N ALA A 253 -14.84 -7.85 -7.23
CA ALA A 253 -14.23 -7.93 -5.90
C ALA A 253 -14.42 -9.30 -5.24
N GLY A 254 -15.59 -9.93 -5.39
CA GLY A 254 -15.81 -11.31 -4.94
C GLY A 254 -14.90 -12.31 -5.65
N LEU A 255 -14.75 -12.22 -6.97
CA LEU A 255 -13.82 -13.06 -7.72
C LEU A 255 -12.37 -12.85 -7.31
N GLU A 256 -11.97 -11.60 -7.06
CA GLU A 256 -10.63 -11.25 -6.60
C GLU A 256 -10.32 -11.88 -5.24
N ILE A 257 -11.26 -11.90 -4.29
CA ILE A 257 -11.10 -12.59 -3.00
C ILE A 257 -10.76 -14.07 -3.21
N VAL A 258 -11.51 -14.79 -4.05
CA VAL A 258 -11.28 -16.22 -4.30
C VAL A 258 -9.90 -16.45 -4.92
N VAL A 259 -9.52 -15.65 -5.92
CA VAL A 259 -8.19 -15.73 -6.55
C VAL A 259 -7.07 -15.48 -5.53
N LEU A 260 -7.24 -14.46 -4.69
CA LEU A 260 -6.27 -14.12 -3.65
C LEU A 260 -6.11 -15.28 -2.65
N CYS A 261 -7.19 -15.86 -2.15
CA CYS A 261 -7.13 -17.02 -1.26
C CYS A 261 -6.43 -18.22 -1.91
N LEU A 262 -6.82 -18.59 -3.13
CA LEU A 262 -6.20 -19.71 -3.87
C LEU A 262 -4.70 -19.49 -4.14
N SER A 263 -4.27 -18.24 -4.36
CA SER A 263 -2.86 -17.92 -4.56
C SER A 263 -1.97 -18.21 -3.36
N THR A 264 -2.55 -18.33 -2.16
CA THR A 264 -1.83 -18.73 -0.95
C THR A 264 -1.72 -20.24 -0.79
N GLY A 265 -2.34 -21.02 -1.68
CA GLY A 265 -2.45 -22.47 -1.58
C GLY A 265 -3.51 -22.95 -0.57
N ASP A 266 -4.26 -22.03 0.05
CA ASP A 266 -5.28 -22.34 1.06
C ASP A 266 -6.68 -22.48 0.42
N TYR A 267 -6.96 -23.68 -0.08
CA TYR A 267 -8.27 -24.03 -0.65
C TYR A 267 -9.42 -23.93 0.37
N VAL A 268 -9.15 -24.28 1.63
CA VAL A 268 -10.18 -24.28 2.68
C VAL A 268 -10.63 -22.85 2.94
N TRP A 269 -9.68 -21.92 3.03
CA TRP A 269 -9.99 -20.50 3.18
C TRP A 269 -10.76 -19.96 1.96
N ALA A 270 -10.33 -20.28 0.73
CA ALA A 270 -11.05 -19.87 -0.48
C ALA A 270 -12.50 -20.37 -0.50
N ARG A 271 -12.76 -21.58 0.00
CA ARG A 271 -14.10 -22.16 0.11
C ARG A 271 -14.97 -21.41 1.12
N GLN A 272 -14.41 -21.11 2.29
CA GLN A 272 -15.11 -20.33 3.32
C GLN A 272 -15.49 -18.94 2.80
N GLU A 273 -14.60 -18.27 2.05
CA GLU A 273 -14.92 -17.00 1.42
C GLU A 273 -16.01 -17.14 0.36
N MET A 274 -15.96 -18.18 -0.48
CA MET A 274 -16.99 -18.45 -1.49
C MET A 274 -18.38 -18.62 -0.86
N ASP A 275 -18.47 -19.36 0.25
CA ASP A 275 -19.73 -19.58 0.98
C ASP A 275 -20.31 -18.25 1.51
N ILE A 276 -19.47 -17.34 1.99
CA ILE A 276 -19.89 -16.00 2.43
C ILE A 276 -20.34 -15.14 1.24
N LEU A 277 -19.60 -15.19 0.13
CA LEU A 277 -19.86 -14.40 -1.06
C LEU A 277 -21.21 -14.71 -1.73
N GLY A 278 -21.77 -15.92 -1.53
CA GLY A 278 -23.08 -16.28 -2.06
C GLY A 278 -24.23 -15.36 -1.62
N GLY A 279 -24.07 -14.63 -0.51
CA GLY A 279 -25.03 -13.62 -0.05
C GLY A 279 -24.77 -12.18 -0.54
N VAL A 280 -23.66 -11.93 -1.24
CA VAL A 280 -23.19 -10.58 -1.54
C VAL A 280 -23.89 -9.99 -2.78
N PHE A 281 -24.31 -8.73 -2.65
CA PHE A 281 -24.91 -7.96 -3.75
C PHE A 281 -24.04 -7.98 -5.01
N GLY A 282 -24.63 -8.40 -6.13
CA GLY A 282 -23.98 -8.42 -7.44
C GLY A 282 -23.10 -9.64 -7.70
N PHE A 283 -22.75 -10.44 -6.69
CA PHE A 283 -21.93 -11.65 -6.89
C PHE A 283 -22.77 -12.87 -7.23
N CYS A 284 -23.82 -13.17 -6.47
CA CYS A 284 -24.71 -14.32 -6.74
C CYS A 284 -25.36 -14.23 -8.13
N GLY A 285 -25.30 -15.30 -8.89
CA GLY A 285 -25.75 -15.44 -10.28
C GLY A 285 -24.88 -14.72 -11.30
N SER A 286 -23.75 -14.12 -10.90
CA SER A 286 -22.87 -13.39 -11.81
C SER A 286 -21.94 -14.33 -12.59
N ARG A 287 -21.34 -13.82 -13.67
CA ARG A 287 -20.34 -14.59 -14.42
C ARG A 287 -19.06 -14.76 -13.61
N GLU A 288 -18.77 -13.79 -12.75
CA GLU A 288 -17.68 -13.82 -11.79
C GLU A 288 -17.84 -14.96 -10.77
N GLU A 289 -19.06 -15.24 -10.28
CA GLU A 289 -19.32 -16.40 -9.42
C GLU A 289 -19.05 -17.72 -10.16
N VAL A 290 -19.53 -17.85 -11.40
CA VAL A 290 -19.32 -19.06 -12.22
C VAL A 290 -17.82 -19.28 -12.47
N ALA A 291 -17.08 -18.22 -12.77
CA ALA A 291 -15.62 -18.28 -12.95
C ALA A 291 -14.91 -18.69 -11.64
N ALA A 292 -15.33 -18.14 -10.49
CA ALA A 292 -14.80 -18.53 -9.18
C ALA A 292 -15.08 -20.01 -8.88
N ALA A 293 -16.31 -20.48 -9.11
CA ALA A 293 -16.71 -21.87 -8.89
C ALA A 293 -15.88 -22.85 -9.76
N ALA A 294 -15.59 -22.48 -11.01
CA ALA A 294 -14.73 -23.29 -11.89
C ALA A 294 -13.29 -23.40 -11.36
N LEU A 295 -12.70 -22.31 -10.84
CA LEU A 295 -11.39 -22.38 -10.18
C LEU A 295 -11.43 -23.26 -8.93
N MET A 296 -12.48 -23.11 -8.11
CA MET A 296 -12.66 -23.89 -6.89
C MET A 296 -12.83 -25.38 -7.17
N ALA A 297 -13.56 -25.76 -8.23
CA ALA A 297 -13.69 -27.16 -8.64
C ALA A 297 -12.31 -27.77 -9.00
N ALA A 298 -11.54 -27.09 -9.85
CA ALA A 298 -10.21 -27.54 -10.26
C ALA A 298 -9.24 -27.71 -9.08
N TYR A 299 -9.25 -26.78 -8.11
CA TYR A 299 -8.45 -26.92 -6.90
C TYR A 299 -8.94 -28.04 -5.98
N GLY A 300 -10.25 -28.23 -5.85
CA GLY A 300 -10.85 -29.28 -5.03
C GLY A 300 -10.53 -30.68 -5.55
N GLU A 301 -10.57 -30.86 -6.87
CA GLU A 301 -10.28 -32.14 -7.56
C GLU A 301 -8.77 -32.35 -7.79
N ARG A 302 -7.97 -31.30 -7.55
CA ARG A 302 -6.55 -31.24 -7.87
C ARG A 302 -6.27 -31.52 -9.36
N ASP A 303 -7.13 -31.00 -10.24
CA ASP A 303 -7.03 -31.17 -11.68
C ASP A 303 -6.36 -29.94 -12.34
N ALA A 304 -5.14 -30.14 -12.83
CA ALA A 304 -4.36 -29.10 -13.50
C ALA A 304 -4.89 -28.77 -14.91
N GLU A 305 -5.49 -29.72 -15.62
CA GLU A 305 -6.08 -29.50 -16.95
C GLU A 305 -7.37 -28.69 -16.84
N GLN A 306 -8.19 -29.01 -15.84
CA GLN A 306 -9.40 -28.25 -15.53
C GLN A 306 -9.05 -26.82 -15.09
N LEU A 307 -8.00 -26.63 -14.28
CA LEU A 307 -7.52 -25.29 -13.92
C LEU A 307 -7.08 -24.50 -15.16
N ALA A 308 -6.29 -25.11 -16.04
CA ALA A 308 -5.82 -24.47 -17.27
C ALA A 308 -6.98 -24.14 -18.22
N THR A 309 -8.02 -24.98 -18.26
CA THR A 309 -9.25 -24.72 -19.01
C THR A 309 -9.99 -23.53 -18.42
N ALA A 310 -10.23 -23.50 -17.11
CA ALA A 310 -10.89 -22.39 -16.45
C ALA A 310 -10.15 -21.06 -16.70
N GLN A 311 -8.82 -21.02 -16.53
CA GLN A 311 -8.01 -19.83 -16.78
C GLN A 311 -8.15 -19.27 -18.22
N LYS A 312 -8.43 -20.12 -19.21
CA LYS A 312 -8.57 -19.74 -20.62
C LYS A 312 -10.02 -19.40 -21.00
N SER A 313 -10.99 -20.12 -20.44
CA SER A 313 -12.40 -20.03 -20.82
C SER A 313 -13.12 -18.79 -20.27
N TYR A 314 -12.67 -18.26 -19.13
CA TYR A 314 -13.33 -17.13 -18.47
C TYR A 314 -12.61 -15.81 -18.71
N HIS A 315 -13.21 -14.93 -19.53
CA HIS A 315 -12.70 -13.59 -19.82
C HIS A 315 -12.76 -12.62 -18.63
N GLU A 316 -13.55 -12.94 -17.60
CA GLU A 316 -13.74 -12.18 -16.37
C GLU A 316 -12.41 -11.88 -15.66
N PHE A 317 -11.45 -12.80 -15.75
CA PHE A 317 -10.12 -12.65 -15.17
C PHE A 317 -9.32 -11.47 -15.76
N ASN A 318 -9.63 -11.05 -16.99
CA ASN A 318 -8.95 -9.92 -17.63
C ASN A 318 -9.40 -8.56 -17.08
N PHE A 319 -10.52 -8.50 -16.37
CA PHE A 319 -11.09 -7.27 -15.81
C PHE A 319 -10.81 -7.10 -14.31
N LEU A 320 -10.03 -8.00 -13.72
CA LEU A 320 -9.55 -7.87 -12.34
C LEU A 320 -8.41 -6.84 -12.26
N LEU A 321 -8.03 -6.47 -11.04
CA LEU A 321 -6.81 -5.69 -10.81
C LEU A 321 -5.60 -6.34 -11.53
N PRO A 322 -4.74 -5.56 -12.22
CA PRO A 322 -3.66 -6.12 -13.03
C PRO A 322 -2.68 -7.03 -12.29
N ASP A 323 -2.44 -6.78 -11.00
CA ASP A 323 -1.64 -7.65 -10.13
C ASP A 323 -2.36 -8.98 -9.86
N ILE A 324 -3.67 -8.97 -9.59
CA ILE A 324 -4.49 -10.17 -9.34
C ILE A 324 -4.71 -10.98 -10.62
N ALA A 325 -4.98 -10.33 -11.75
CA ALA A 325 -5.08 -11.00 -13.06
C ALA A 325 -3.80 -11.77 -13.42
N ARG A 326 -2.63 -11.23 -13.06
CA ARG A 326 -1.34 -11.94 -13.20
C ARG A 326 -1.22 -13.10 -12.22
N MET A 327 -1.80 -13.02 -11.04
CA MET A 327 -1.85 -14.13 -10.09
C MET A 327 -2.70 -15.28 -10.61
N VAL A 328 -3.86 -15.00 -11.24
CA VAL A 328 -4.69 -16.04 -11.90
C VAL A 328 -3.84 -16.91 -12.82
N ARG A 329 -3.03 -16.28 -13.69
CA ARG A 329 -2.16 -16.98 -14.66
C ARG A 329 -1.02 -17.79 -14.02
N LYS A 330 -0.70 -17.50 -12.76
CA LYS A 330 0.35 -18.19 -11.99
C LYS A 330 -0.20 -19.25 -11.04
N LEU A 331 -1.54 -19.34 -10.91
CA LEU A 331 -2.15 -20.40 -10.11
C LEU A 331 -1.75 -21.75 -10.68
N THR A 332 -1.32 -22.64 -9.78
CA THR A 332 -0.99 -24.02 -10.07
C THR A 332 -1.62 -24.91 -9.00
N VAL A 333 -2.03 -26.11 -9.41
CA VAL A 333 -2.45 -27.14 -8.48
C VAL A 333 -1.23 -27.98 -8.12
N VAL A 334 -0.99 -28.17 -6.82
CA VAL A 334 0.02 -29.12 -6.35
C VAL A 334 -0.53 -30.53 -6.57
N GLY A 335 -0.09 -31.19 -7.65
CA GLY A 335 -0.46 -32.56 -7.96
C GLY A 335 0.00 -33.53 -6.86
N VAL A 336 -0.81 -34.56 -6.60
CA VAL A 336 -0.56 -35.59 -5.57
C VAL A 336 0.69 -36.45 -5.87
N GLY A 337 1.34 -36.27 -7.01
CA GLY A 337 2.50 -37.04 -7.46
C GLY A 337 3.88 -36.42 -7.18
N ALA A 338 3.98 -35.19 -6.68
CA ALA A 338 5.27 -34.61 -6.30
C ALA A 338 5.63 -35.04 -4.87
N ALA A 339 6.14 -36.28 -4.74
CA ALA A 339 6.82 -36.72 -3.54
C ALA A 339 7.90 -35.70 -3.14
N ALA A 340 8.01 -35.44 -1.84
CA ALA A 340 9.03 -34.55 -1.28
C ALA A 340 10.41 -34.89 -1.87
N PRO A 341 11.24 -33.88 -2.21
CA PRO A 341 12.60 -34.14 -2.69
C PRO A 341 13.31 -35.03 -1.66
N PRO A 342 13.97 -36.13 -2.09
CA PRO A 342 14.68 -37.01 -1.17
C PRO A 342 15.72 -36.19 -0.40
N ALA A 343 15.83 -36.45 0.90
CA ALA A 343 16.81 -35.82 1.77
C ALA A 343 18.23 -35.92 1.16
N PRO A 344 19.08 -34.89 1.32
CA PRO A 344 20.41 -34.88 0.73
C PRO A 344 21.27 -35.95 1.43
N GLY A 345 21.44 -37.09 0.77
CA GLY A 345 22.21 -38.21 1.30
C GLY A 345 22.59 -39.22 0.23
N THR A 346 23.91 -39.30 0.00
CA THR A 346 24.65 -40.38 -0.67
C THR A 346 24.78 -40.28 -2.19
N VAL A 347 25.86 -39.60 -2.59
CA VAL A 347 26.46 -39.69 -3.92
C VAL A 347 27.09 -41.07 -4.07
N VAL A 348 26.57 -41.88 -4.97
CA VAL A 348 27.32 -42.98 -5.60
C VAL A 348 27.19 -42.77 -7.10
N GLY A 349 28.31 -42.45 -7.72
CA GLY A 349 28.39 -42.27 -9.17
C GLY A 349 28.44 -43.61 -9.90
N ASP A 350 28.00 -43.60 -11.15
CA ASP A 350 28.81 -44.12 -12.26
C ASP A 350 28.20 -43.71 -13.62
N SER A 351 29.08 -43.43 -14.58
CA SER A 351 29.03 -43.56 -16.05
C SER A 351 27.75 -43.13 -16.81
N ASP A 352 27.81 -42.08 -17.63
CA ASP A 352 28.32 -42.04 -19.02
C ASP A 352 27.37 -42.66 -20.07
N VAL A 353 27.34 -42.01 -21.23
CA VAL A 353 26.79 -42.37 -22.56
C VAL A 353 25.76 -41.37 -23.11
N GLY A 354 26.29 -40.43 -23.90
CA GLY A 354 25.88 -40.06 -25.27
C GLY A 354 24.42 -39.74 -25.58
N HIS A 355 24.18 -38.52 -26.10
CA HIS A 355 23.07 -38.25 -27.01
C HIS A 355 23.50 -37.36 -28.18
N PRO A 356 23.12 -37.72 -29.44
CA PRO A 356 23.44 -36.96 -30.63
C PRO A 356 22.44 -35.83 -30.91
N ALA A 357 22.92 -34.88 -31.72
CA ALA A 357 22.21 -33.76 -32.29
C ALA A 357 20.91 -34.15 -32.99
N ASN A 358 19.87 -33.31 -32.86
CA ASN A 358 18.79 -33.31 -33.82
C ASN A 358 18.33 -31.89 -34.16
N GLN A 359 18.24 -31.70 -35.47
CA GLN A 359 18.05 -30.49 -36.24
C GLN A 359 16.60 -30.52 -36.74
N LYS A 360 15.79 -29.49 -36.53
CA LYS A 360 14.48 -29.34 -37.20
C LYS A 360 14.16 -27.88 -37.51
N ASP A 361 14.35 -27.56 -38.78
CA ASP A 361 13.39 -27.00 -39.72
C ASP A 361 12.44 -25.88 -39.28
N ALA A 362 12.73 -24.70 -39.82
CA ALA A 362 11.85 -23.55 -39.88
C ALA A 362 10.76 -23.76 -40.95
N VAL A 363 9.50 -23.70 -40.52
CA VAL A 363 8.33 -23.65 -41.41
C VAL A 363 7.95 -22.19 -41.63
N LYS A 364 8.03 -21.74 -42.88
CA LYS A 364 7.50 -20.46 -43.36
C LYS A 364 5.96 -20.51 -43.36
N GLN A 365 5.33 -19.50 -42.76
CA GLN A 365 3.91 -19.21 -42.96
C GLN A 365 3.72 -18.31 -44.18
N PRO A 366 2.68 -18.52 -45.01
CA PRO A 366 2.31 -17.60 -46.07
C PRO A 366 1.56 -16.38 -45.52
N GLU A 367 1.95 -15.23 -46.05
CA GLU A 367 1.38 -13.89 -45.88
C GLU A 367 -0.01 -13.86 -46.55
N VAL A 368 -1.04 -13.53 -45.76
CA VAL A 368 -2.42 -13.36 -46.24
C VAL A 368 -2.73 -11.87 -46.28
N ASP A 369 -3.02 -11.41 -47.48
CA ASP A 369 -3.40 -10.04 -47.87
C ASP A 369 -4.89 -9.78 -47.58
N PRO A 370 -5.27 -8.75 -46.81
CA PRO A 370 -6.67 -8.41 -46.57
C PRO A 370 -7.08 -7.12 -47.31
N GLU A 371 -7.30 -7.21 -48.62
CA GLU A 371 -8.13 -6.26 -49.38
C GLU A 371 -9.15 -7.04 -50.22
N GLU A 372 -10.32 -7.34 -49.65
CA GLU A 372 -11.60 -7.51 -50.35
C GLU A 372 -12.66 -7.96 -49.33
N ASP A 373 -13.45 -7.02 -48.80
CA ASP A 373 -14.90 -7.19 -48.61
C ASP A 373 -15.47 -6.03 -47.77
N MET A 374 -16.06 -5.05 -48.45
CA MET A 374 -17.32 -4.42 -48.05
C MET A 374 -17.81 -3.51 -49.20
N ARG A 375 -18.63 -4.12 -50.05
CA ARG A 375 -19.72 -3.43 -50.76
C ARG A 375 -21.03 -3.72 -50.04
#